data_AF-A0A7C4ZF48-F1
#
_entry.id   AF-A0A7C4ZF48-F1
#
_cell.length_a   1.000
_cell.length_b   1.000
_cell.length_c   1.000
_cell.angle_alpha   90.00
_cell.angle_beta   90.00
_cell.angle_gamma   90.00
#
_symmetry.space_group_name_H-M   'P 1'
#
loop_
_entity.id
_entity.type
_entity.pdbx_description
1 polymer ?
#
loop_
_entity_poly.entity_id
_entity_poly.type
_entity_poly.pdbx_seq_one_letter_code
_entity_poly.pdbx_strand_id
1 'polypeptide(L)'
;MGCNMPKTMDEGISRRRFLKYIGAAIVAATGAGIGYNLYTKNKREETSVPIQTLTQQTETEIKTSTIVTSEPNSNAIKIENYLKLLKSKGYHADLAEAWMYLPEFDYNESTVRATEEFTRLFLDSDNPEVEEAGELIIKGGTPSKEDFSYKVPDWNIELQVLRWLAEQNEFKRNDTLAQAIAMVNGLWVTIGDDQIRKAVYKDTNDLLNFFRETNEIQKTKGYYQLENYPLEAKVCLAWTGSENIAYYVMDILNRYYTRGTREKISNDNYSRITVNIETLKEMREFVFNKWVKK
;
A
#
# COMPACT_ATOMS: atom_id res chain seq x y z
N MET A 1 27.59 -49.33 -19.87
CA MET A 1 26.19 -49.06 -19.48
C MET A 1 26.05 -47.55 -19.32
N GLY A 2 25.31 -46.89 -20.22
CA GLY A 2 25.08 -45.45 -20.14
C GLY A 2 23.82 -45.14 -19.34
N CYS A 3 23.94 -44.36 -18.27
CA CYS A 3 22.78 -43.94 -17.48
C CYS A 3 22.18 -42.67 -18.10
N ASN A 4 21.07 -42.83 -18.84
CA ASN A 4 20.31 -41.70 -19.37
C ASN A 4 19.57 -41.00 -18.22
N MET A 5 20.05 -39.84 -17.77
CA MET A 5 19.23 -38.96 -16.94
C MET A 5 18.10 -38.35 -17.80
N PRO A 6 16.85 -38.29 -17.27
CA PRO A 6 15.75 -37.66 -17.98
C PRO A 6 15.98 -36.16 -18.13
N LYS A 7 15.57 -35.62 -19.29
CA LYS A 7 15.68 -34.18 -19.58
C LYS A 7 14.88 -33.36 -18.58
N THR A 8 15.45 -32.22 -18.20
CA THR A 8 14.90 -31.16 -17.34
C THR A 8 13.41 -30.90 -17.59
N MET A 9 12.61 -30.98 -16.53
CA MET A 9 11.27 -30.39 -16.51
C MET A 9 11.40 -28.86 -16.52
N ASP A 10 10.51 -28.17 -17.23
CA ASP A 10 10.56 -26.72 -17.41
C ASP A 10 10.15 -25.95 -16.14
N GLU A 11 11.16 -25.56 -15.35
CA GLU A 11 10.99 -24.81 -14.09
C GLU A 11 10.31 -23.44 -14.30
N GLY A 12 10.41 -22.86 -15.50
CA GLY A 12 9.85 -21.55 -15.82
C GLY A 12 8.32 -21.52 -15.84
N ILE A 13 7.68 -22.65 -16.17
CA ILE A 13 6.21 -22.74 -16.28
C ILE A 13 5.55 -23.05 -14.92
N SER A 14 6.21 -23.83 -14.06
CA SER A 14 5.70 -24.17 -12.73
C SER A 14 5.72 -22.97 -11.79
N ARG A 15 6.85 -22.23 -11.76
CA ARG A 15 7.05 -21.05 -10.90
C ARG A 15 6.01 -19.95 -11.17
N ARG A 16 5.69 -19.68 -12.45
CA ARG A 16 4.65 -18.73 -12.88
C ARG A 16 3.23 -19.12 -12.44
N ARG A 17 2.95 -20.40 -12.19
CA ARG A 17 1.64 -20.86 -11.70
C ARG A 17 1.54 -20.75 -10.19
N PHE A 18 2.57 -21.18 -9.46
CA PHE A 18 2.64 -21.02 -8.00
C PHE A 18 2.57 -19.55 -7.57
N LEU A 19 3.34 -18.67 -8.23
CA LEU A 19 3.31 -17.23 -8.01
C LEU A 19 1.94 -16.60 -8.32
N LYS A 20 1.21 -17.11 -9.32
CA LYS A 20 -0.18 -16.68 -9.57
C LYS A 20 -1.13 -17.03 -8.43
N TYR A 21 -0.94 -18.14 -7.71
CA TYR A 21 -1.87 -18.56 -6.67
C TYR A 21 -1.57 -18.00 -5.27
N ILE A 22 -0.31 -17.72 -4.92
CA ILE A 22 -0.01 -16.99 -3.67
C ILE A 22 -0.07 -15.47 -3.89
N GLY A 23 0.46 -15.00 -5.02
CA GLY A 23 0.27 -13.62 -5.48
C GLY A 23 -1.22 -13.29 -5.53
N ALA A 24 -2.04 -14.00 -6.33
CA ALA A 24 -3.50 -13.89 -6.27
C ALA A 24 -4.13 -14.79 -5.18
N ALA A 25 -3.51 -14.87 -4.00
CA ALA A 25 -4.19 -15.14 -2.72
C ALA A 25 -4.05 -13.94 -1.79
N ILE A 26 -2.87 -13.29 -1.77
CA ILE A 26 -2.62 -12.04 -1.04
C ILE A 26 -3.23 -10.87 -1.81
N VAL A 27 -2.89 -10.70 -3.10
CA VAL A 27 -3.53 -9.78 -4.05
C VAL A 27 -4.95 -10.22 -4.44
N ALA A 28 -5.37 -11.44 -4.11
CA ALA A 28 -6.80 -11.75 -4.10
C ALA A 28 -7.48 -11.24 -2.83
N ALA A 29 -6.87 -11.41 -1.66
CA ALA A 29 -7.41 -10.88 -0.41
C ALA A 29 -7.43 -9.34 -0.35
N THR A 30 -6.61 -8.65 -1.17
CA THR A 30 -6.70 -7.19 -1.39
C THR A 30 -7.33 -6.78 -2.72
N GLY A 31 -7.58 -7.68 -3.68
CA GLY A 31 -7.96 -7.30 -5.06
C GLY A 31 -8.88 -8.25 -5.85
N ALA A 32 -9.35 -9.37 -5.29
CA ALA A 32 -10.23 -10.33 -5.99
C ALA A 32 -11.74 -9.99 -5.96
N GLY A 33 -12.09 -8.71 -6.01
CA GLY A 33 -13.32 -8.29 -6.70
C GLY A 33 -13.09 -8.08 -8.21
N ILE A 34 -11.88 -7.64 -8.61
CA ILE A 34 -11.75 -6.78 -9.80
C ILE A 34 -11.03 -7.45 -10.98
N GLY A 35 -9.95 -8.21 -10.73
CA GLY A 35 -9.06 -8.71 -11.79
C GLY A 35 -9.70 -9.61 -12.87
N TYR A 36 -10.74 -10.38 -12.51
CA TYR A 36 -11.40 -11.31 -13.45
C TYR A 36 -12.59 -10.67 -14.21
N ASN A 37 -13.25 -9.68 -13.60
CA ASN A 37 -14.46 -9.03 -14.15
C ASN A 37 -14.08 -7.94 -15.17
N LEU A 38 -12.98 -7.20 -14.94
CA LEU A 38 -12.53 -6.14 -15.86
C LEU A 38 -11.97 -6.68 -17.18
N TYR A 39 -11.31 -7.84 -17.20
CA TYR A 39 -10.75 -8.40 -18.44
C TYR A 39 -11.82 -8.92 -19.43
N THR A 40 -13.05 -9.16 -18.97
CA THR A 40 -14.09 -9.82 -19.78
C THR A 40 -15.22 -8.90 -20.27
N LYS A 41 -15.33 -7.65 -19.77
CA LYS A 41 -16.51 -6.80 -20.02
C LYS A 41 -16.36 -5.62 -21.00
N ASN A 42 -15.18 -5.01 -21.14
CA ASN A 42 -15.06 -3.79 -21.94
C ASN A 42 -14.84 -4.06 -23.44
N LYS A 43 -15.93 -4.48 -24.10
CA LYS A 43 -16.13 -4.32 -25.54
C LYS A 43 -17.60 -3.96 -25.83
N ARG A 44 -18.00 -2.74 -25.49
CA ARG A 44 -19.23 -2.10 -26.01
C ARG A 44 -19.20 -0.57 -25.91
N GLU A 45 -19.98 0.04 -26.78
CA GLU A 45 -19.97 1.48 -27.11
C GLU A 45 -20.96 2.31 -26.26
N GLU A 46 -20.72 3.61 -26.33
CA GLU A 46 -21.50 4.81 -25.97
C GLU A 46 -22.98 4.69 -25.59
N THR A 47 -23.42 5.55 -24.65
CA THR A 47 -24.52 6.52 -24.89
C THR A 47 -24.38 7.70 -23.92
N SER A 48 -24.56 8.93 -24.40
CA SER A 48 -24.55 10.17 -23.60
C SER A 48 -25.96 10.73 -23.40
N VAL A 49 -26.21 11.39 -22.26
CA VAL A 49 -27.46 12.14 -21.97
C VAL A 49 -27.09 13.40 -21.17
N PRO A 50 -27.62 14.60 -21.51
CA PRO A 50 -27.32 15.85 -20.81
C PRO A 50 -28.26 16.08 -19.62
N ILE A 51 -27.79 16.83 -18.61
CA ILE A 51 -28.62 17.37 -17.52
C ILE A 51 -28.45 18.90 -17.45
N GLN A 52 -29.56 19.59 -17.21
CA GLN A 52 -29.69 21.05 -17.33
C GLN A 52 -29.27 21.80 -16.05
N THR A 53 -28.78 23.02 -16.27
CA THR A 53 -28.51 24.04 -15.25
C THR A 53 -29.80 24.55 -14.61
N LEU A 54 -29.79 24.77 -13.28
CA LEU A 54 -30.79 25.61 -12.62
C LEU A 54 -30.09 26.80 -11.93
N THR A 55 -30.40 28.01 -12.39
CA THR A 55 -29.86 29.26 -11.85
C THR A 55 -30.81 29.83 -10.81
N GLN A 56 -30.33 30.17 -9.62
CA GLN A 56 -31.02 31.06 -8.69
C GLN A 56 -30.15 32.29 -8.41
N GLN A 57 -30.71 33.46 -8.71
CA GLN A 57 -30.17 34.75 -8.29
C GLN A 57 -30.71 35.08 -6.90
N THR A 58 -29.84 35.60 -6.03
CA THR A 58 -30.24 36.27 -4.79
C THR A 58 -29.42 37.54 -4.67
N GLU A 59 -30.09 38.67 -4.46
CA GLU A 59 -29.44 39.98 -4.46
C GLU A 59 -28.69 40.28 -3.16
N THR A 60 -27.61 41.05 -3.37
CA THR A 60 -26.60 41.56 -2.46
C THR A 60 -27.10 42.24 -1.18
N GLU A 61 -26.55 41.87 -0.02
CA GLU A 61 -26.43 42.78 1.13
C GLU A 61 -24.94 43.16 1.28
N ILE A 62 -24.58 44.41 0.94
CA ILE A 62 -23.18 44.87 0.96
C ILE A 62 -22.76 45.19 2.40
N LYS A 63 -22.18 44.21 3.08
CA LYS A 63 -21.30 44.46 4.23
C LYS A 63 -19.86 44.56 3.76
N THR A 64 -19.22 45.68 4.05
CA THR A 64 -17.82 45.96 3.73
C THR A 64 -16.90 45.10 4.61
N SER A 65 -16.74 43.82 4.24
CA SER A 65 -15.71 42.97 4.82
C SER A 65 -14.34 43.48 4.39
N THR A 66 -13.51 43.85 5.37
CA THR A 66 -12.08 44.09 5.17
C THR A 66 -11.47 42.83 4.58
N ILE A 67 -11.07 42.89 3.30
CA ILE A 67 -10.35 41.79 2.65
C ILE A 67 -8.95 41.75 3.27
N VAL A 68 -8.81 40.96 4.33
CA VAL A 68 -7.50 40.48 4.77
C VAL A 68 -7.04 39.51 3.70
N THR A 69 -6.22 39.99 2.77
CA THR A 69 -5.43 39.13 1.89
C THR A 69 -4.46 38.35 2.76
N SER A 70 -4.90 37.19 3.26
CA SER A 70 -4.01 36.22 3.90
C SER A 70 -2.90 35.90 2.90
N GLU A 71 -1.64 36.09 3.29
CA GLU A 71 -0.51 35.68 2.47
C GLU A 71 -0.70 34.21 2.06
N PRO A 72 -0.41 33.85 0.80
CA PRO A 72 -0.65 32.50 0.32
C PRO A 72 0.19 31.54 1.16
N ASN A 73 -0.47 30.53 1.75
CA ASN A 73 0.16 29.60 2.67
C ASN A 73 1.40 28.96 2.00
N SER A 74 2.59 29.29 2.52
CA SER A 74 3.87 28.85 1.96
C SER A 74 3.92 27.32 1.80
N ASN A 75 3.31 26.58 2.73
CA ASN A 75 3.26 25.13 2.69
C ASN A 75 2.31 24.59 1.60
N ALA A 76 1.22 25.28 1.30
CA ALA A 76 0.38 24.94 0.15
C ALA A 76 1.13 25.13 -1.18
N ILE A 77 1.91 26.21 -1.31
CA ILE A 77 2.77 26.44 -2.49
C ILE A 77 3.83 25.33 -2.62
N LYS A 78 4.51 24.94 -1.52
CA LYS A 78 5.47 23.83 -1.54
C LYS A 78 4.82 22.54 -2.04
N ILE A 79 3.71 22.14 -1.42
CA ILE A 79 2.93 20.93 -1.77
C ILE A 79 2.49 20.95 -3.24
N GLU A 80 1.93 22.07 -3.72
CA GLU A 80 1.53 22.21 -5.12
C GLU A 80 2.73 22.06 -6.07
N ASN A 81 3.89 22.63 -5.74
CA ASN A 81 5.10 22.50 -6.57
C ASN A 81 5.60 21.05 -6.65
N TYR A 82 5.66 20.31 -5.53
CA TYR A 82 6.05 18.89 -5.53
C TYR A 82 5.06 18.04 -6.35
N LEU A 83 3.76 18.21 -6.13
CA LEU A 83 2.74 17.46 -6.86
C LEU A 83 2.68 17.84 -8.35
N LYS A 84 2.92 19.11 -8.71
CA LYS A 84 3.03 19.55 -10.11
C LYS A 84 4.25 18.96 -10.81
N LEU A 85 5.37 18.81 -10.09
CA LEU A 85 6.56 18.14 -10.61
C LEU A 85 6.26 16.64 -10.85
N LEU A 86 5.59 15.98 -9.91
CA LEU A 86 5.14 14.60 -10.04
C LEU A 86 4.18 14.43 -11.25
N LYS A 87 3.15 15.27 -11.37
CA LYS A 87 2.22 15.31 -12.52
C LYS A 87 2.90 15.51 -13.88
N SER A 88 4.11 16.08 -13.92
CA SER A 88 4.85 16.28 -15.18
C SER A 88 5.38 14.97 -15.80
N LYS A 89 5.27 13.84 -15.09
CA LYS A 89 5.81 12.52 -15.47
C LYS A 89 4.71 11.48 -15.74
N GLY A 90 3.91 11.69 -16.79
CA GLY A 90 3.04 10.64 -17.34
C GLY A 90 2.03 10.07 -16.33
N TYR A 91 2.11 8.77 -16.05
CA TYR A 91 1.18 8.04 -15.15
C TYR A 91 1.22 8.50 -13.69
N HIS A 92 2.22 9.31 -13.29
CA HIS A 92 2.31 9.94 -11.97
C HIS A 92 1.18 10.96 -11.70
N ALA A 93 0.38 11.33 -12.70
CA ALA A 93 -0.75 12.22 -12.53
C ALA A 93 -1.81 11.68 -11.54
N ASP A 94 -2.20 10.42 -11.69
CA ASP A 94 -3.20 9.76 -10.84
C ASP A 94 -2.70 9.62 -9.39
N LEU A 95 -1.40 9.35 -9.21
CA LEU A 95 -0.71 9.32 -7.92
C LEU A 95 -0.79 10.68 -7.20
N ALA A 96 -0.46 11.76 -7.91
CA ALA A 96 -0.50 13.11 -7.36
C ALA A 96 -1.92 13.57 -7.00
N GLU A 97 -2.93 13.11 -7.74
CA GLU A 97 -4.35 13.43 -7.45
C GLU A 97 -4.88 12.62 -6.27
N ALA A 98 -4.68 11.30 -6.27
CA ALA A 98 -5.07 10.45 -5.15
C ALA A 98 -4.43 10.90 -3.81
N TRP A 99 -3.20 11.42 -3.85
CA TRP A 99 -2.51 11.96 -2.68
C TRP A 99 -3.25 13.15 -2.03
N MET A 100 -3.85 14.03 -2.83
CA MET A 100 -4.62 15.19 -2.35
C MET A 100 -6.00 14.80 -1.78
N TYR A 101 -6.53 13.63 -2.14
CA TYR A 101 -7.80 13.10 -1.63
C TYR A 101 -7.65 12.18 -0.41
N LEU A 102 -6.44 12.04 0.11
CA LEU A 102 -6.18 11.28 1.33
C LEU A 102 -6.88 11.91 2.55
N PRO A 103 -7.37 11.10 3.51
CA PRO A 103 -7.83 11.61 4.79
C PRO A 103 -6.67 12.31 5.51
N GLU A 104 -7.01 13.22 6.43
CA GLU A 104 -6.01 13.97 7.21
C GLU A 104 -5.07 14.83 6.35
N PHE A 105 -5.33 15.00 5.04
CA PHE A 105 -4.54 15.89 4.18
C PHE A 105 -4.76 17.35 4.59
N ASP A 106 -3.65 18.04 4.88
CA ASP A 106 -3.62 19.43 5.29
C ASP A 106 -2.38 20.13 4.73
N TYR A 107 -2.13 21.35 5.20
CA TYR A 107 -0.96 22.15 4.78
C TYR A 107 0.05 22.35 5.93
N ASN A 108 0.17 21.37 6.82
CA ASN A 108 1.16 21.37 7.90
C ASN A 108 2.56 20.91 7.41
N GLU A 109 3.62 21.14 8.19
CA GLU A 109 5.01 20.83 7.79
C GLU A 109 5.28 19.32 7.64
N SER A 110 4.54 18.47 8.36
CA SER A 110 4.60 17.01 8.19
C SER A 110 4.02 16.57 6.85
N THR A 111 2.91 17.18 6.42
CA THR A 111 2.31 16.91 5.09
C THR A 111 3.19 17.45 3.96
N VAL A 112 3.89 18.57 4.16
CA VAL A 112 4.93 19.06 3.23
C VAL A 112 6.05 18.03 3.09
N ARG A 113 6.67 17.59 4.20
CA ARG A 113 7.75 16.59 4.20
C ARG A 113 7.30 15.27 3.55
N ALA A 114 6.14 14.76 3.94
CA ALA A 114 5.61 13.52 3.37
C ALA A 114 5.37 13.64 1.86
N THR A 115 4.93 14.80 1.37
CA THR A 115 4.72 15.06 -0.06
C THR A 115 6.05 15.19 -0.82
N GLU A 116 7.09 15.76 -0.21
CA GLU A 116 8.45 15.78 -0.76
C GLU A 116 9.02 14.37 -0.89
N GLU A 117 9.00 13.57 0.18
CA GLU A 117 9.50 12.20 0.17
C GLU A 117 8.74 11.31 -0.80
N PHE A 118 7.40 11.42 -0.83
CA PHE A 118 6.56 10.76 -1.84
C PHE A 118 6.94 11.15 -3.27
N THR A 119 7.09 12.45 -3.55
CA THR A 119 7.47 12.94 -4.88
C THR A 119 8.85 12.43 -5.28
N ARG A 120 9.82 12.44 -4.36
CA ARG A 120 11.19 11.96 -4.61
C ARG A 120 11.25 10.44 -4.86
N LEU A 121 10.46 9.65 -4.13
CA LEU A 121 10.38 8.19 -4.32
C LEU A 121 10.10 7.83 -5.78
N PHE A 122 9.18 8.54 -6.45
CA PHE A 122 8.82 8.29 -7.85
C PHE A 122 9.71 9.00 -8.86
N LEU A 123 10.19 10.22 -8.57
CA LEU A 123 10.98 11.02 -9.51
C LEU A 123 12.47 10.67 -9.56
N ASP A 124 13.06 10.29 -8.42
CA ASP A 124 14.47 9.95 -8.32
C ASP A 124 14.74 8.47 -8.70
N SER A 125 13.68 7.66 -8.88
CA SER A 125 13.78 6.22 -9.14
C SER A 125 14.44 5.88 -10.47
N ASP A 126 15.27 4.83 -10.46
CA ASP A 126 15.68 4.09 -11.66
C ASP A 126 15.29 2.60 -11.60
N ASN A 127 14.54 2.18 -10.58
CA ASN A 127 14.01 0.83 -10.48
C ASN A 127 12.56 0.76 -11.04
N PRO A 128 12.28 -0.04 -12.09
CA PRO A 128 10.92 -0.20 -12.63
C PRO A 128 9.93 -0.83 -11.63
N GLU A 129 10.39 -1.51 -10.58
CA GLU A 129 9.49 -2.00 -9.52
C GLU A 129 8.81 -0.85 -8.74
N VAL A 130 9.41 0.34 -8.69
CA VAL A 130 8.79 1.52 -8.05
C VAL A 130 7.58 2.01 -8.86
N GLU A 131 7.71 1.98 -10.18
CA GLU A 131 6.66 2.27 -11.16
C GLU A 131 5.53 1.24 -11.05
N GLU A 132 5.87 -0.05 -11.07
CA GLU A 132 4.92 -1.15 -10.91
C GLU A 132 4.16 -1.06 -9.58
N ALA A 133 4.85 -0.83 -8.46
CA ALA A 133 4.20 -0.66 -7.16
C ALA A 133 3.28 0.58 -7.13
N GLY A 134 3.68 1.69 -7.76
CA GLY A 134 2.83 2.88 -7.90
C GLY A 134 1.55 2.62 -8.70
N GLU A 135 1.65 1.90 -9.81
CA GLU A 135 0.47 1.49 -10.59
C GLU A 135 -0.45 0.56 -9.80
N LEU A 136 0.11 -0.41 -9.07
CA LEU A 136 -0.65 -1.35 -8.26
C LEU A 136 -1.40 -0.63 -7.13
N ILE A 137 -0.73 0.29 -6.43
CA ILE A 137 -1.34 1.14 -5.40
C ILE A 137 -2.53 1.92 -5.97
N ILE A 138 -2.41 2.54 -7.15
CA ILE A 138 -3.54 3.27 -7.75
C ILE A 138 -4.68 2.37 -8.20
N LYS A 139 -4.38 1.21 -8.80
CA LYS A 139 -5.39 0.31 -9.37
C LYS A 139 -6.10 -0.54 -8.30
N GLY A 140 -5.43 -0.88 -7.20
CA GLY A 140 -5.94 -1.76 -6.14
C GLY A 140 -6.30 -1.05 -4.83
N GLY A 141 -5.63 0.07 -4.53
CA GLY A 141 -5.69 0.69 -3.20
C GLY A 141 -6.99 1.39 -2.82
N THR A 142 -8.06 1.40 -3.63
CA THR A 142 -9.38 1.91 -3.21
C THR A 142 -10.36 0.75 -3.07
N PRO A 143 -10.87 0.43 -1.85
CA PRO A 143 -11.74 -0.72 -1.65
C PRO A 143 -13.07 -0.64 -2.41
N SER A 144 -13.47 -1.73 -3.05
CA SER A 144 -14.80 -1.83 -3.66
C SER A 144 -15.88 -1.87 -2.58
N LYS A 145 -16.81 -0.92 -2.60
CA LYS A 145 -17.97 -0.90 -1.68
C LYS A 145 -18.91 -2.09 -1.86
N GLU A 146 -18.88 -2.76 -3.01
CA GLU A 146 -19.71 -3.95 -3.30
C GLU A 146 -19.23 -5.19 -2.55
N ASP A 147 -17.94 -5.25 -2.20
CA ASP A 147 -17.34 -6.39 -1.53
C ASP A 147 -17.70 -6.43 -0.03
N PHE A 148 -18.23 -5.34 0.57
CA PHE A 148 -18.45 -5.18 2.01
C PHE A 148 -19.90 -4.77 2.37
N SER A 149 -20.48 -5.37 3.41
CA SER A 149 -21.78 -4.97 3.96
C SER A 149 -21.70 -3.85 5.02
N TYR A 150 -20.55 -3.20 5.15
CA TYR A 150 -20.35 -2.01 6.00
C TYR A 150 -19.57 -0.94 5.22
N LYS A 151 -19.56 0.30 5.74
CA LYS A 151 -18.83 1.40 5.09
C LYS A 151 -17.30 1.18 5.18
N VAL A 152 -16.69 0.88 4.04
CA VAL A 152 -15.24 0.94 3.82
C VAL A 152 -14.79 2.35 3.40
N PRO A 153 -13.48 2.66 3.48
CA PRO A 153 -12.87 3.85 2.87
C PRO A 153 -13.25 4.03 1.39
N ASP A 154 -13.37 5.29 0.96
CA ASP A 154 -13.53 5.72 -0.44
C ASP A 154 -12.35 6.54 -0.95
N TRP A 155 -11.19 6.32 -0.33
CA TRP A 155 -9.89 6.91 -0.64
C TRP A 155 -8.85 5.79 -0.64
N ASN A 156 -7.65 6.10 -1.15
CA ASN A 156 -6.63 5.09 -1.38
C ASN A 156 -5.93 4.65 -0.08
N ILE A 157 -6.26 3.46 0.42
CA ILE A 157 -5.76 2.87 1.68
C ILE A 157 -4.25 2.59 1.66
N GLU A 158 -3.72 2.11 0.54
CA GLU A 158 -2.31 1.77 0.42
C GLU A 158 -1.48 3.06 0.35
N LEU A 159 -1.95 4.06 -0.41
CA LEU A 159 -1.33 5.38 -0.49
C LEU A 159 -1.35 6.13 0.86
N GLN A 160 -2.39 5.95 1.67
CA GLN A 160 -2.42 6.48 3.04
C GLN A 160 -1.35 5.84 3.93
N VAL A 161 -1.15 4.51 3.84
CA VAL A 161 -0.07 3.86 4.60
C VAL A 161 1.30 4.34 4.10
N LEU A 162 1.48 4.54 2.79
CA LEU A 162 2.71 5.12 2.25
C LEU A 162 2.95 6.54 2.79
N ARG A 163 1.89 7.36 2.90
CA ARG A 163 1.97 8.68 3.57
C ARG A 163 2.40 8.56 5.03
N TRP A 164 1.79 7.68 5.81
CA TRP A 164 2.17 7.48 7.21
C TRP A 164 3.63 7.04 7.40
N LEU A 165 4.19 6.31 6.43
CA LEU A 165 5.63 6.00 6.39
C LEU A 165 6.46 7.25 6.05
N ALA A 166 6.06 8.04 5.06
CA ALA A 166 6.73 9.28 4.64
C ALA A 166 6.69 10.40 5.71
N GLU A 167 5.67 10.41 6.57
CA GLU A 167 5.55 11.35 7.69
C GLU A 167 6.61 11.07 8.77
N GLN A 168 7.01 9.82 8.98
CA GLN A 168 7.89 9.41 10.07
C GLN A 168 9.29 8.97 9.63
N ASN A 169 9.51 8.74 8.33
CA ASN A 169 10.78 8.26 7.79
C ASN A 169 11.13 8.99 6.48
N GLU A 170 12.42 9.22 6.28
CA GLU A 170 12.96 9.50 4.94
C GLU A 170 12.91 8.22 4.09
N PHE A 171 12.53 8.34 2.83
CA PHE A 171 12.55 7.26 1.85
C PHE A 171 13.92 7.16 1.18
N LYS A 172 14.38 5.93 0.97
CA LYS A 172 15.57 5.68 0.17
C LYS A 172 15.23 5.87 -1.31
N ARG A 173 16.25 6.12 -2.14
CA ARG A 173 16.11 5.94 -3.59
C ARG A 173 15.72 4.48 -3.86
N ASN A 174 14.67 4.26 -4.66
CA ASN A 174 14.10 2.96 -4.96
C ASN A 174 13.49 2.19 -3.75
N ASP A 175 12.86 2.89 -2.78
CA ASP A 175 12.27 2.30 -1.56
C ASP A 175 10.97 1.47 -1.78
N THR A 176 11.11 0.45 -2.61
CA THR A 176 10.15 -0.64 -2.85
C THR A 176 9.81 -1.43 -1.58
N LEU A 177 10.59 -1.30 -0.51
CA LEU A 177 10.30 -1.90 0.79
C LEU A 177 9.19 -1.12 1.51
N ALA A 178 9.27 0.22 1.54
CA ALA A 178 8.17 1.06 2.02
C ALA A 178 6.89 0.86 1.19
N GLN A 179 7.01 0.77 -0.14
CA GLN A 179 5.86 0.49 -1.01
C GLN A 179 5.21 -0.87 -0.72
N ALA A 180 6.01 -1.94 -0.57
CA ALA A 180 5.49 -3.26 -0.24
C ALA A 180 4.77 -3.31 1.13
N ILE A 181 5.30 -2.59 2.14
CA ILE A 181 4.62 -2.44 3.44
C ILE A 181 3.28 -1.74 3.28
N ALA A 182 3.24 -0.67 2.47
CA ALA A 182 2.03 0.11 2.21
C ALA A 182 0.94 -0.73 1.52
N MET A 183 1.30 -1.44 0.44
CA MET A 183 0.40 -2.34 -0.30
C MET A 183 -0.22 -3.41 0.61
N VAL A 184 0.61 -4.06 1.45
CA VAL A 184 0.14 -5.14 2.32
C VAL A 184 -0.73 -4.63 3.46
N ASN A 185 -0.32 -3.56 4.13
CA ASN A 185 -0.96 -3.13 5.38
C ASN A 185 -2.19 -2.24 5.16
N GLY A 186 -2.42 -1.76 3.93
CA GLY A 186 -3.69 -1.14 3.54
C GLY A 186 -4.90 -2.06 3.82
N LEU A 187 -4.75 -3.39 3.69
CA LEU A 187 -5.80 -4.37 4.02
C LEU A 187 -6.38 -4.13 5.43
N TRP A 188 -5.51 -3.95 6.41
CA TRP A 188 -5.89 -3.74 7.81
C TRP A 188 -6.60 -2.39 8.02
N VAL A 189 -6.30 -1.38 7.21
CA VAL A 189 -6.97 -0.07 7.20
C VAL A 189 -8.41 -0.19 6.65
N THR A 190 -8.63 -1.04 5.64
CA THR A 190 -9.97 -1.32 5.08
C THR A 190 -10.86 -2.05 6.08
N ILE A 191 -10.36 -3.17 6.62
CA ILE A 191 -11.16 -4.08 7.43
C ILE A 191 -11.18 -3.73 8.92
N GLY A 192 -10.36 -2.78 9.34
CA GLY A 192 -10.25 -2.33 10.73
C GLY A 192 -11.15 -1.15 11.08
N ASP A 193 -11.30 -0.92 12.39
CA ASP A 193 -11.85 0.32 12.95
C ASP A 193 -10.76 1.38 13.18
N ASP A 194 -11.12 2.48 13.84
CA ASP A 194 -10.22 3.60 14.13
C ASP A 194 -9.12 3.25 15.15
N GLN A 195 -9.29 2.18 15.93
CA GLN A 195 -8.23 1.66 16.81
C GLN A 195 -7.20 0.91 15.97
N ILE A 196 -7.64 0.05 15.05
CA ILE A 196 -6.75 -0.66 14.13
C ILE A 196 -6.02 0.33 13.21
N ARG A 197 -6.66 1.38 12.69
CA ARG A 197 -5.96 2.40 11.89
C ARG A 197 -4.78 3.04 12.65
N LYS A 198 -4.94 3.29 13.95
CA LYS A 198 -3.87 3.80 14.83
C LYS A 198 -2.80 2.74 15.16
N ALA A 199 -3.18 1.47 15.28
CA ALA A 199 -2.23 0.37 15.43
C ALA A 199 -1.38 0.22 14.16
N VAL A 200 -2.00 0.15 12.99
CA VAL A 200 -1.34 0.06 11.68
C VAL A 200 -0.38 1.23 11.46
N TYR A 201 -0.78 2.47 11.78
CA TYR A 201 0.10 3.65 11.71
C TYR A 201 1.44 3.43 12.41
N LYS A 202 1.40 2.87 13.63
CA LYS A 202 2.60 2.61 14.43
C LYS A 202 3.34 1.37 13.91
N ASP A 203 2.62 0.29 13.67
CA ASP A 203 3.21 -1.01 13.41
C ASP A 203 3.86 -1.09 12.02
N THR A 204 3.38 -0.35 11.01
CA THR A 204 4.07 -0.25 9.70
C THR A 204 5.38 0.53 9.81
N ASN A 205 5.41 1.58 10.64
CA ASN A 205 6.60 2.37 10.92
C ASN A 205 7.66 1.55 11.70
N ASP A 206 7.24 0.80 12.71
CA ASP A 206 8.12 -0.14 13.42
C ASP A 206 8.63 -1.24 12.48
N LEU A 207 7.80 -1.75 11.57
CA LEU A 207 8.15 -2.78 10.60
C LEU A 207 9.19 -2.29 9.57
N LEU A 208 9.03 -1.09 9.01
CA LEU A 208 10.01 -0.50 8.09
C LEU A 208 11.37 -0.33 8.76
N ASN A 209 11.38 0.17 10.00
CA ASN A 209 12.61 0.35 10.78
C ASN A 209 13.28 -0.99 11.12
N PHE A 210 12.51 -2.00 11.53
CA PHE A 210 13.03 -3.35 11.76
C PHE A 210 13.63 -3.99 10.50
N PHE A 211 13.01 -3.84 9.32
CA PHE A 211 13.59 -4.37 8.09
C PHE A 211 14.86 -3.60 7.68
N ARG A 212 14.89 -2.27 7.84
CA ARG A 212 16.10 -1.46 7.59
C ARG A 212 17.26 -1.84 8.51
N GLU A 213 16.99 -2.05 9.81
CA GLU A 213 17.98 -2.57 10.77
C GLU A 213 18.48 -3.97 10.36
N THR A 214 17.54 -4.87 10.02
CA THR A 214 17.84 -6.24 9.61
C THR A 214 18.65 -6.30 8.31
N ASN A 215 18.41 -5.38 7.38
CA ASN A 215 19.17 -5.21 6.14
C ASN A 215 20.65 -4.89 6.39
N GLU A 216 20.95 -3.99 7.33
CA GLU A 216 22.34 -3.66 7.71
C GLU A 216 23.00 -4.81 8.51
N ILE A 217 22.25 -5.55 9.34
CA ILE A 217 22.75 -6.77 10.00
C ILE A 217 23.09 -7.86 8.96
N GLN A 218 22.25 -8.06 7.94
CA GLN A 218 22.54 -8.98 6.84
C GLN A 218 23.80 -8.57 6.08
N LYS A 219 23.89 -7.30 5.69
CA LYS A 219 25.04 -6.71 4.99
C LYS A 219 26.35 -6.90 5.75
N THR A 220 26.38 -6.59 7.05
CA THR A 220 27.59 -6.74 7.89
C THR A 220 27.99 -8.20 8.10
N LYS A 221 27.05 -9.15 8.01
CA LYS A 221 27.31 -10.59 8.07
C LYS A 221 27.57 -11.24 6.69
N GLY A 222 27.46 -10.48 5.59
CA GLY A 222 27.65 -10.97 4.22
C GLY A 222 26.48 -11.78 3.66
N TYR A 223 25.27 -11.61 4.19
CA TYR A 223 24.05 -12.21 3.65
C TYR A 223 23.39 -11.32 2.61
N TYR A 224 22.51 -11.91 1.80
CA TYR A 224 21.68 -11.17 0.86
C TYR A 224 20.74 -10.22 1.60
N GLN A 225 20.73 -8.96 1.17
CA GLN A 225 20.02 -7.83 1.79
C GLN A 225 18.53 -7.80 1.41
N LEU A 226 17.64 -7.55 2.38
CA LEU A 226 16.19 -7.39 2.18
C LEU A 226 15.85 -6.36 1.10
N GLU A 227 16.58 -5.24 1.06
CA GLU A 227 16.36 -4.14 0.11
C GLU A 227 16.62 -4.56 -1.35
N ASN A 228 17.40 -5.62 -1.58
CA ASN A 228 17.70 -6.16 -2.90
C ASN A 228 16.71 -7.26 -3.35
N TYR A 229 15.78 -7.70 -2.50
CA TYR A 229 14.74 -8.65 -2.92
C TYR A 229 13.80 -8.03 -3.97
N PRO A 230 13.24 -8.82 -4.90
CA PRO A 230 12.24 -8.31 -5.83
C PRO A 230 10.95 -7.90 -5.08
N LEU A 231 10.15 -7.03 -5.70
CA LEU A 231 8.94 -6.46 -5.11
C LEU A 231 7.98 -7.53 -4.55
N GLU A 232 7.75 -8.64 -5.26
CA GLU A 232 6.81 -9.67 -4.80
C GLU A 232 7.34 -10.42 -3.57
N ALA A 233 8.67 -10.55 -3.42
CA ALA A 233 9.27 -11.10 -2.22
C ALA A 233 9.19 -10.12 -1.05
N LYS A 234 9.28 -8.80 -1.30
CA LYS A 234 9.03 -7.76 -0.29
C LYS A 234 7.57 -7.72 0.16
N VAL A 235 6.61 -7.94 -0.74
CA VAL A 235 5.18 -8.09 -0.41
C VAL A 235 4.95 -9.32 0.48
N CYS A 236 5.54 -10.47 0.16
CA CYS A 236 5.50 -11.65 1.05
C CYS A 236 6.15 -11.39 2.41
N LEU A 237 7.27 -10.65 2.44
CA LEU A 237 8.00 -10.30 3.66
C LEU A 237 7.21 -9.32 4.56
N ALA A 238 6.51 -8.35 3.98
CA ALA A 238 5.72 -7.36 4.70
C ALA A 238 4.41 -7.92 5.29
N TRP A 239 4.05 -9.17 4.98
CA TRP A 239 2.90 -9.84 5.56
C TRP A 239 3.17 -10.29 7.00
N THR A 240 2.64 -9.53 7.96
CA THR A 240 2.74 -9.83 9.40
C THR A 240 1.66 -10.78 9.91
N GLY A 241 0.71 -11.20 9.07
CA GLY A 241 -0.34 -12.14 9.47
C GLY A 241 0.19 -13.57 9.68
N SER A 242 -0.24 -14.26 10.74
CA SER A 242 0.21 -15.62 11.07
C SER A 242 -0.07 -16.65 9.96
N GLU A 243 0.68 -17.76 9.87
CA GLU A 243 0.35 -18.88 8.95
C GLU A 243 -0.93 -19.64 9.33
N ASN A 244 -1.44 -19.42 10.55
CA ASN A 244 -2.82 -19.77 10.92
C ASN A 244 -3.86 -18.78 10.36
N ILE A 245 -3.43 -17.79 9.57
CA ILE A 245 -4.26 -17.26 8.49
C ILE A 245 -4.17 -18.25 7.31
N ALA A 246 -3.01 -18.68 6.80
CA ALA A 246 -2.87 -19.53 5.59
C ALA A 246 -3.69 -20.86 5.50
N TYR A 247 -3.65 -21.81 6.45
CA TYR A 247 -4.44 -23.07 6.37
C TYR A 247 -5.93 -22.83 6.68
N TYR A 248 -6.16 -21.91 7.61
CA TYR A 248 -7.46 -21.37 7.85
C TYR A 248 -7.94 -20.51 6.67
N VAL A 249 -7.14 -20.03 5.72
CA VAL A 249 -7.53 -18.98 4.75
C VAL A 249 -8.57 -19.48 3.76
N MET A 250 -8.58 -20.78 3.47
CA MET A 250 -9.69 -21.36 2.72
C MET A 250 -11.00 -21.46 3.55
N ASP A 251 -10.92 -21.21 4.86
CA ASP A 251 -12.00 -21.18 5.86
C ASP A 251 -12.10 -19.81 6.61
N ILE A 252 -11.21 -18.85 6.35
CA ILE A 252 -11.03 -17.52 6.99
C ILE A 252 -11.00 -16.44 5.91
N LEU A 253 -10.70 -16.73 4.65
CA LEU A 253 -11.43 -16.03 3.59
C LEU A 253 -12.89 -16.53 3.68
N ASN A 254 -13.16 -17.84 3.76
CA ASN A 254 -14.58 -18.25 3.87
C ASN A 254 -15.31 -17.77 5.16
N ARG A 255 -14.61 -17.50 6.29
CA ARG A 255 -15.20 -16.88 7.51
C ARG A 255 -14.84 -15.43 7.82
N TYR A 256 -13.74 -14.86 7.32
CA TYR A 256 -13.33 -13.43 7.47
C TYR A 256 -13.17 -12.69 6.13
N TYR A 257 -13.23 -13.32 4.95
CA TYR A 257 -13.91 -12.64 3.84
C TYR A 257 -15.38 -12.53 4.25
N THR A 258 -16.10 -13.62 4.61
CA THR A 258 -17.51 -13.41 5.03
C THR A 258 -17.69 -12.57 6.32
N ARG A 259 -16.85 -12.65 7.36
CA ARG A 259 -16.94 -11.70 8.50
C ARG A 259 -16.25 -10.39 8.25
N GLY A 260 -15.04 -10.34 7.71
CA GLY A 260 -14.34 -9.08 7.41
C GLY A 260 -14.98 -8.28 6.26
N THR A 261 -15.94 -8.86 5.52
CA THR A 261 -16.88 -8.12 4.69
C THR A 261 -18.18 -7.76 5.42
N ARG A 262 -18.60 -8.48 6.47
CA ARG A 262 -19.83 -8.20 7.24
C ARG A 262 -19.64 -7.30 8.46
N GLU A 263 -18.46 -7.30 9.06
CA GLU A 263 -18.08 -6.73 10.35
C GLU A 263 -16.63 -6.25 10.27
N LYS A 264 -16.30 -5.15 10.95
CA LYS A 264 -14.90 -4.73 11.10
C LYS A 264 -14.16 -5.65 12.09
N ILE A 265 -12.88 -5.89 11.84
CA ILE A 265 -11.99 -6.56 12.79
C ILE A 265 -11.83 -5.66 14.02
N SER A 266 -11.80 -6.27 15.21
CA SER A 266 -11.52 -5.60 16.48
C SER A 266 -10.03 -5.62 16.80
N ASN A 267 -9.56 -4.66 17.62
CA ASN A 267 -8.14 -4.58 18.00
C ASN A 267 -7.60 -5.86 18.67
N ASP A 268 -8.42 -6.57 19.46
CA ASP A 268 -8.07 -7.87 20.07
C ASP A 268 -7.95 -9.00 19.03
N ASN A 269 -8.75 -8.98 17.95
CA ASN A 269 -8.56 -9.91 16.85
C ASN A 269 -7.30 -9.56 16.04
N TYR A 270 -7.06 -8.29 15.76
CA TYR A 270 -5.86 -7.81 15.04
C TYR A 270 -4.57 -8.28 15.74
N SER A 271 -4.42 -7.99 17.03
CA SER A 271 -3.21 -8.34 17.79
C SER A 271 -2.98 -9.85 18.00
N ARG A 272 -4.00 -10.69 17.78
CA ARG A 272 -3.89 -12.16 17.81
C ARG A 272 -3.52 -12.76 16.46
N ILE A 273 -3.86 -12.09 15.36
CA ILE A 273 -3.64 -12.61 14.00
C ILE A 273 -2.40 -12.02 13.33
N THR A 274 -1.89 -10.87 13.81
CA THR A 274 -0.60 -10.30 13.39
C THR A 274 0.53 -10.64 14.36
N VAL A 275 1.76 -10.71 13.84
CA VAL A 275 3.00 -10.86 14.61
C VAL A 275 3.52 -9.46 14.96
N ASN A 276 3.72 -9.20 16.25
CA ASN A 276 4.26 -7.92 16.72
C ASN A 276 5.77 -7.81 16.50
N ILE A 277 6.29 -6.58 16.56
CA ILE A 277 7.68 -6.28 16.20
C ILE A 277 8.71 -6.89 17.16
N GLU A 278 8.39 -7.05 18.44
CA GLU A 278 9.31 -7.66 19.41
C GLU A 278 9.46 -9.16 19.14
N THR A 279 8.38 -9.85 18.77
CA THR A 279 8.46 -11.25 18.29
C THR A 279 9.33 -11.37 17.03
N LEU A 280 9.23 -10.43 16.08
CA LEU A 280 10.10 -10.42 14.90
C LEU A 280 11.58 -10.21 15.25
N LYS A 281 11.89 -9.34 16.22
CA LYS A 281 13.25 -9.17 16.76
C LYS A 281 13.76 -10.44 17.44
N GLU A 282 12.97 -11.07 18.31
CA GLU A 282 13.33 -12.33 18.96
C GLU A 282 13.60 -13.45 17.94
N MET A 283 12.76 -13.57 16.90
CA MET A 283 12.96 -14.52 15.80
C MET A 283 14.25 -14.24 15.02
N ARG A 284 14.53 -12.97 14.70
CA ARG A 284 15.77 -12.54 14.03
C ARG A 284 17.01 -12.91 14.85
N GLU A 285 17.02 -12.57 16.14
CA GLU A 285 18.13 -12.90 17.03
C GLU A 285 18.28 -14.42 17.22
N PHE A 286 17.19 -15.17 17.32
CA PHE A 286 17.23 -16.63 17.37
C PHE A 286 17.89 -17.22 16.11
N VAL A 287 17.49 -16.77 14.92
CA VAL A 287 18.07 -17.23 13.64
C VAL A 287 19.56 -16.90 13.56
N PHE A 288 19.96 -15.64 13.80
CA PHE A 288 21.36 -15.23 13.72
C PHE A 288 22.27 -15.87 14.76
N ASN A 289 21.77 -16.19 15.96
CA ASN A 289 22.61 -16.74 17.03
C ASN A 289 22.64 -18.28 17.06
N LYS A 290 21.59 -18.98 16.58
CA LYS A 290 21.51 -20.45 16.66
C LYS A 290 21.63 -21.16 15.32
N TRP A 291 21.02 -20.63 14.26
CA TRP A 291 20.91 -21.34 12.98
C TRP A 291 22.02 -20.95 12.03
N VAL A 292 22.36 -19.66 11.95
CA VAL A 292 23.42 -19.18 11.06
C VAL A 292 24.78 -19.18 11.78
N LYS A 293 25.26 -20.37 12.15
CA LYS A 293 26.65 -20.58 12.57
C LYS A 293 27.58 -20.56 11.34
N LYS A 294 28.79 -20.05 11.54
CA LYS A 294 29.92 -20.18 10.60
C LYS A 294 30.36 -21.64 10.47
#